data_AF-A0AA51M2Y0-F1
#
_entry.id   AF-A0AA51M2Y0-F1
#
_cell.length_a   1.000
_cell.length_b   1.000
_cell.length_c   1.000
_cell.angle_alpha   90.00
_cell.angle_beta   90.00
_cell.angle_gamma   90.00
#
_symmetry.space_group_name_H-M   'P 1'
#
loop_
_entity.id
_entity.type
_entity.pdbx_description
1 polymer ?
#
loop_
_entity_poly.entity_id
_entity_poly.type
_entity_poly.pdbx_seq_one_letter_code
_entity_poly.pdbx_strand_id
1 'polypeptide(L)'
;MQETIGKKMTEAMAARRADVQQGKRGCAQDFDVGDTPACADGAKGMKPRGRQSKAVFCLQKESVSAEYTILRGVRGSIRPEDDPFVGHYHALVVMEILYDEDPGFRKGVDLFIRGVAKSEALIGKESARRYAGFYGPRCAVDFTGIPQ
;
A
#
# COMPACT_ATOMS: atom_id res chain seq x y z
N MET A 1 -2.03 -27.43 4.12
CA MET A 1 -1.25 -26.23 4.49
C MET A 1 -0.79 -25.47 3.24
N GLN A 2 -0.09 -26.11 2.30
CA GLN A 2 0.29 -25.49 1.03
C GLN A 2 -0.90 -24.91 0.23
N GLU A 3 -2.01 -25.63 0.15
CA GLU A 3 -3.22 -25.17 -0.57
C GLU A 3 -3.86 -23.90 0.02
N THR A 4 -3.81 -23.75 1.36
CA THR A 4 -4.31 -22.55 2.06
C THR A 4 -3.33 -21.38 1.91
N ILE A 5 -2.02 -21.65 1.90
CA ILE A 5 -0.98 -20.65 1.66
C ILE A 5 -1.07 -20.13 0.23
N GLY A 6 -1.16 -21.03 -0.77
CA GLY A 6 -1.31 -20.67 -2.17
C GLY A 6 -2.54 -19.80 -2.41
N LYS A 7 -3.68 -20.15 -1.80
CA LYS A 7 -4.89 -19.30 -1.83
C LYS A 7 -4.62 -17.89 -1.25
N LYS A 8 -4.02 -17.80 -0.06
CA LYS A 8 -3.72 -16.51 0.58
C LYS A 8 -2.78 -15.66 -0.29
N MET A 9 -1.79 -16.28 -0.93
CA MET A 9 -0.89 -15.59 -1.87
C MET A 9 -1.65 -15.07 -3.09
N THR A 10 -2.53 -15.87 -3.69
CA THR A 10 -3.36 -15.42 -4.83
C THR A 10 -4.26 -14.25 -4.44
N GLU A 11 -4.95 -14.33 -3.30
CA GLU A 11 -5.82 -13.27 -2.80
C GLU A 11 -5.02 -11.97 -2.50
N ALA A 12 -3.86 -12.11 -1.85
CA ALA A 12 -2.99 -10.97 -1.54
C ALA A 12 -2.44 -10.30 -2.82
N MET A 13 -1.97 -11.08 -3.80
CA MET A 13 -1.48 -10.54 -5.07
C MET A 13 -2.58 -9.88 -5.89
N ALA A 14 -3.81 -10.43 -5.86
CA ALA A 14 -4.96 -9.81 -6.52
C ALA A 14 -5.29 -8.44 -5.91
N ALA A 15 -5.28 -8.33 -4.57
CA ALA A 15 -5.47 -7.06 -3.87
C ALA A 15 -4.39 -6.04 -4.25
N ARG A 16 -3.10 -6.43 -4.21
CA ARG A 16 -2.00 -5.51 -4.58
C ARG A 16 -2.05 -5.05 -6.03
N ARG A 17 -2.48 -5.90 -6.96
CA ARG A 17 -2.70 -5.50 -8.35
C ARG A 17 -3.86 -4.54 -8.49
N ALA A 18 -4.95 -4.72 -7.73
CA ALA A 18 -6.05 -3.78 -7.71
C ALA A 18 -5.60 -2.40 -7.20
N ASP A 19 -4.78 -2.35 -6.14
CA ASP A 19 -4.19 -1.11 -5.62
C ASP A 19 -3.41 -0.36 -6.72
N VAL A 20 -2.53 -1.07 -7.47
CA VAL A 20 -1.74 -0.49 -8.57
C VAL A 20 -2.64 0.03 -9.70
N GLN A 21 -3.68 -0.72 -10.07
CA GLN A 21 -4.61 -0.32 -11.14
C GLN A 21 -5.44 0.90 -10.72
N GLN A 22 -5.81 1.01 -9.45
CA GLN A 22 -6.47 2.19 -8.92
C GLN A 22 -5.55 3.41 -8.99
N GLY A 23 -4.29 3.28 -8.58
CA GLY A 23 -3.29 4.36 -8.67
C GLY A 23 -3.09 4.85 -10.11
N LYS A 24 -3.08 3.96 -11.10
CA LYS A 24 -2.99 4.32 -12.53
C LYS A 24 -4.17 5.17 -13.03
N ARG A 25 -5.31 5.16 -12.35
CA ARG A 25 -6.53 5.90 -12.75
C ARG A 25 -6.60 7.33 -12.20
N GLY A 26 -5.82 7.68 -11.18
CA GLY A 26 -5.95 9.00 -10.56
C GLY A 26 -5.08 9.24 -9.32
N CYS A 27 -3.85 8.71 -9.27
CA CYS A 27 -2.92 9.01 -8.17
C CYS A 27 -2.73 10.53 -8.02
N ALA A 28 -2.86 11.03 -6.79
CA ALA A 28 -2.78 12.45 -6.42
C ALA A 28 -3.92 13.34 -6.98
N GLN A 29 -5.06 12.77 -7.36
CA GLN A 29 -6.29 13.49 -7.69
C GLN A 29 -7.35 13.26 -6.61
N ASP A 30 -8.43 14.05 -6.64
CA ASP A 30 -9.57 13.84 -5.75
C ASP A 30 -10.09 12.41 -5.91
N PHE A 31 -10.00 11.62 -4.84
CA PHE A 31 -10.35 10.20 -4.87
C PHE A 31 -11.86 10.07 -4.65
N ASP A 32 -12.63 9.69 -5.67
CA ASP A 32 -14.05 9.39 -5.48
C ASP A 32 -14.23 7.98 -4.91
N VAL A 33 -14.93 7.86 -3.79
CA VAL A 33 -15.24 6.56 -3.17
C VAL A 33 -16.00 5.67 -4.17
N GLY A 34 -16.85 6.27 -5.02
CA GLY A 34 -17.58 5.62 -6.09
C GLY A 34 -16.71 4.97 -7.18
N ASP A 35 -15.42 5.34 -7.28
CA ASP A 35 -14.48 4.74 -8.24
C ASP A 35 -13.84 3.43 -7.73
N THR A 36 -14.17 2.98 -6.52
CA THR A 36 -13.61 1.76 -5.91
C THR A 36 -14.56 0.59 -5.67
N PRO A 37 -15.58 0.32 -6.52
CA PRO A 37 -16.46 -0.83 -6.32
C PRO A 37 -15.68 -2.15 -6.40
N ALA A 38 -14.59 -2.19 -7.18
CA ALA A 38 -13.73 -3.35 -7.32
C ALA A 38 -13.11 -3.82 -5.99
N CYS A 39 -12.80 -2.89 -5.07
CA CYS A 39 -12.27 -3.25 -3.74
C CYS A 39 -13.36 -3.91 -2.88
N ALA A 40 -14.58 -3.37 -2.88
CA ALA A 40 -15.71 -3.95 -2.17
C ALA A 40 -16.14 -5.31 -2.76
N ASP A 41 -16.10 -5.44 -4.09
CA ASP A 41 -16.48 -6.66 -4.80
C ASP A 41 -15.43 -7.78 -4.62
N GLY A 42 -14.15 -7.42 -4.52
CA GLY A 42 -13.08 -8.34 -4.13
C GLY A 42 -13.34 -9.00 -2.78
N ALA A 43 -13.74 -8.21 -1.78
CA ALA A 43 -14.08 -8.72 -0.45
C ALA A 43 -15.31 -9.64 -0.48
N LYS A 44 -16.38 -9.27 -1.22
CA LYS A 44 -17.59 -10.10 -1.39
C LYS A 44 -17.28 -11.47 -2.00
N GLY A 45 -16.30 -11.54 -2.90
CA GLY A 45 -15.86 -12.77 -3.56
C GLY A 45 -15.16 -13.78 -2.65
N MET A 46 -14.66 -13.37 -1.47
CA MET A 46 -13.85 -14.23 -0.61
C MET A 46 -14.65 -15.44 -0.10
N LYS A 47 -14.11 -16.66 -0.23
CA LYS A 47 -14.77 -17.89 0.28
C LYS A 47 -13.85 -18.60 1.26
N PRO A 48 -14.29 -18.96 2.48
CA PRO A 48 -13.45 -19.71 3.41
C PRO A 48 -13.02 -21.05 2.79
N ARG A 49 -11.77 -21.48 3.04
CA ARG A 49 -11.22 -22.76 2.55
C ARG A 49 -10.60 -23.54 3.71
N GLY A 50 -10.79 -24.86 3.72
CA GLY A 50 -10.27 -25.73 4.79
C GLY A 50 -10.85 -25.38 6.16
N ARG A 51 -9.99 -25.19 7.16
CA ARG A 51 -10.37 -24.87 8.55
C ARG A 51 -10.65 -23.37 8.80
N GLN A 52 -10.68 -22.54 7.77
CA GLN A 52 -10.96 -21.12 7.93
C GLN A 52 -12.40 -20.88 8.42
N SER A 53 -12.57 -20.01 9.43
CA SER A 53 -13.88 -19.71 10.01
C SER A 53 -14.78 -19.02 9.00
N LYS A 54 -15.99 -19.57 8.79
CA LYS A 54 -17.01 -18.95 7.94
C LYS A 54 -17.48 -17.62 8.51
N ALA A 55 -17.64 -17.54 9.84
CA ALA A 55 -18.12 -16.34 10.53
C ALA A 55 -17.18 -15.14 10.32
N VAL A 56 -15.86 -15.36 10.35
CA VAL A 56 -14.87 -14.29 10.13
C VAL A 56 -14.96 -13.74 8.70
N PHE A 57 -15.12 -14.62 7.70
CA PHE A 57 -15.27 -14.19 6.31
C PHE A 57 -16.61 -13.47 6.08
N CYS A 58 -17.71 -13.90 6.71
CA CYS A 58 -18.97 -13.18 6.65
C CYS A 58 -18.84 -11.78 7.26
N LEU A 59 -18.25 -11.68 8.45
CA LEU A 59 -18.03 -10.39 9.11
C LEU A 59 -17.17 -9.45 8.26
N GLN A 60 -16.08 -9.96 7.65
CA GLN A 60 -15.24 -9.16 6.76
C GLN A 60 -16.03 -8.61 5.56
N LYS A 61 -16.87 -9.44 4.93
CA LYS A 61 -17.70 -9.03 3.80
C LYS A 61 -18.70 -7.94 4.17
N GLU A 62 -19.37 -8.14 5.30
CA GLU A 62 -20.35 -7.20 5.82
C GLU A 62 -19.68 -5.88 6.20
N SER A 63 -18.55 -5.94 6.90
CA SER A 63 -17.76 -4.77 7.29
C SER A 63 -17.34 -3.94 6.08
N VAL A 64 -16.72 -4.54 5.06
CA VAL A 64 -16.26 -3.82 3.87
C VAL A 64 -17.43 -3.25 3.06
N SER A 65 -18.55 -3.98 2.98
CA SER A 65 -19.74 -3.50 2.27
C SER A 65 -20.40 -2.32 2.99
N ALA A 66 -20.46 -2.38 4.32
CA ALA A 66 -20.98 -1.32 5.16
C ALA A 66 -20.09 -0.07 5.07
N GLU A 67 -18.77 -0.24 5.19
CA GLU A 67 -17.79 0.84 5.07
C GLU A 67 -17.91 1.58 3.73
N TYR A 68 -17.92 0.86 2.61
CA TYR A 68 -18.12 1.46 1.28
C TYR A 68 -19.43 2.25 1.19
N THR A 69 -20.52 1.70 1.70
CA THR A 69 -21.85 2.33 1.65
C THR A 69 -21.90 3.59 2.51
N ILE A 70 -21.35 3.54 3.72
CA ILE A 70 -21.30 4.67 4.66
C ILE A 70 -20.41 5.77 4.10
N LEU A 71 -19.19 5.45 3.67
CA LEU A 71 -18.24 6.44 3.15
C LEU A 71 -18.81 7.17 1.94
N ARG A 72 -19.41 6.44 0.99
CA ARG A 72 -20.09 7.02 -0.18
C ARG A 72 -21.26 7.93 0.21
N GLY A 73 -21.97 7.63 1.29
CA GLY A 73 -23.08 8.44 1.80
C GLY A 73 -22.65 9.72 2.53
N VAL A 74 -21.45 9.73 3.14
CA VAL A 74 -20.93 10.88 3.90
C VAL A 74 -20.24 11.87 2.98
N ARG A 75 -19.42 11.41 2.02
CA ARG A 75 -18.71 12.28 1.07
C ARG A 75 -18.33 11.53 -0.20
N GLY A 76 -18.52 12.16 -1.35
CA GLY A 76 -18.14 11.60 -2.65
C GLY A 76 -16.62 11.48 -2.81
N SER A 77 -15.87 12.53 -2.49
CA SER A 77 -14.40 12.55 -2.65
C SER A 77 -13.61 12.66 -1.35
N ILE A 78 -12.49 11.95 -1.30
CA ILE A 78 -11.42 12.04 -0.32
C ILE A 78 -10.30 12.90 -0.93
N ARG A 79 -9.66 13.73 -0.10
CA ARG A 79 -8.53 14.54 -0.55
C ARG A 79 -7.34 13.64 -0.89
N PRO A 80 -6.48 14.04 -1.84
CA PRO A 80 -5.30 13.26 -2.21
C PRO A 80 -4.38 12.91 -1.03
N GLU A 81 -4.25 13.80 -0.04
CA GLU A 81 -3.39 13.59 1.13
C GLU A 81 -4.00 12.62 2.14
N ASP A 82 -5.33 12.53 2.15
CA ASP A 82 -6.11 11.65 3.02
C ASP A 82 -6.47 10.32 2.31
N ASP A 83 -5.96 10.10 1.08
CA ASP A 83 -6.22 8.89 0.31
C ASP A 83 -5.63 7.67 1.05
N PRO A 84 -6.47 6.67 1.44
CA PRO A 84 -6.01 5.48 2.14
C PRO A 84 -4.96 4.68 1.36
N PHE A 85 -4.89 4.85 0.03
CA PHE A 85 -3.88 4.21 -0.79
C PHE A 85 -2.48 4.82 -0.66
N VAL A 86 -2.34 6.03 -0.10
CA VAL A 86 -1.02 6.66 0.15
C VAL A 86 -0.12 5.75 0.99
N GLY A 87 -0.67 5.10 2.02
CA GLY A 87 0.06 4.12 2.81
C GLY A 87 0.36 2.81 2.07
N HIS A 88 -0.47 2.44 1.09
CA HIS A 88 -0.30 1.23 0.28
C HIS A 88 0.77 1.39 -0.81
N TYR A 89 1.01 2.61 -1.33
CA TYR A 89 2.08 2.85 -2.31
C TYR A 89 3.49 2.62 -1.74
N HIS A 90 3.64 2.66 -0.41
CA HIS A 90 4.91 2.34 0.26
C HIS A 90 5.12 0.83 0.48
N ALA A 91 4.13 -0.01 0.20
CA ALA A 91 4.29 -1.46 0.35
C ALA A 91 5.29 -1.98 -0.70
N LEU A 92 6.31 -2.72 -0.25
CA LEU A 92 7.37 -3.28 -1.11
C LEU A 92 6.82 -4.01 -2.34
N VAL A 93 5.77 -4.82 -2.17
CA VAL A 93 5.14 -5.57 -3.27
C VAL A 93 4.51 -4.64 -4.32
N VAL A 94 3.94 -3.51 -3.91
CA VAL A 94 3.37 -2.52 -4.84
C VAL A 94 4.50 -1.83 -5.62
N MET A 95 5.59 -1.47 -4.94
CA MET A 95 6.78 -0.91 -5.60
C MET A 95 7.41 -1.87 -6.61
N GLU A 96 7.50 -3.17 -6.30
CA GLU A 96 8.01 -4.19 -7.22
C GLU A 96 7.13 -4.32 -8.46
N ILE A 97 5.81 -4.42 -8.29
CA ILE A 97 4.87 -4.48 -9.41
C ILE A 97 5.00 -3.22 -10.28
N LEU A 98 5.12 -2.03 -9.68
CA LEU A 98 5.28 -0.77 -10.41
C LEU A 98 6.64 -0.70 -11.14
N TYR A 99 7.71 -1.19 -10.52
CA TYR A 99 9.04 -1.25 -11.13
C TYR A 99 9.05 -2.15 -12.38
N ASP A 100 8.29 -3.24 -12.36
CA ASP A 100 8.15 -4.15 -13.50
C ASP A 100 7.20 -3.61 -14.58
N GLU A 101 6.06 -3.03 -14.19
CA GLU A 101 4.98 -2.64 -15.11
C GLU A 101 5.11 -1.22 -15.70
N ASP A 102 5.78 -0.29 -15.02
CA ASP A 102 5.88 1.11 -15.42
C ASP A 102 7.34 1.52 -15.71
N PRO A 103 7.73 1.65 -17.00
CA PRO A 103 9.08 2.06 -17.39
C PRO A 103 9.49 3.46 -16.88
N GLY A 104 8.54 4.37 -16.74
CA GLY A 104 8.77 5.72 -16.22
C GLY A 104 9.08 5.69 -14.74
N PHE A 105 8.29 4.94 -13.96
CA PHE A 105 8.55 4.67 -12.55
C PHE A 105 9.92 4.02 -12.34
N ARG A 106 10.20 2.93 -13.09
CA ARG A 106 11.50 2.25 -13.05
C ARG A 106 12.67 3.19 -13.29
N LYS A 107 12.58 4.02 -14.34
CA LYS A 107 13.61 5.03 -14.64
C LYS A 107 13.79 6.00 -13.47
N GLY A 108 12.70 6.45 -12.85
CA GLY A 108 12.73 7.29 -11.65
C GLY A 108 13.47 6.63 -10.49
N VAL A 109 13.14 5.38 -10.19
CA VAL A 109 13.80 4.57 -9.15
C VAL A 109 15.30 4.43 -9.45
N ASP A 110 15.69 4.11 -10.68
CA ASP A 110 17.10 3.98 -11.06
C ASP A 110 17.87 5.31 -10.96
N LEU A 111 17.23 6.44 -11.26
CA LEU A 111 17.81 7.76 -11.01
C LEU A 111 17.99 8.01 -9.51
N PHE A 112 16.97 7.68 -8.70
CA PHE A 112 17.03 7.82 -7.25
C PHE A 112 18.16 6.99 -6.64
N ILE A 113 18.27 5.70 -6.98
CA ILE A 113 19.34 4.80 -6.53
C ILE A 113 20.71 5.40 -6.86
N ARG A 114 20.91 5.90 -8.08
CA ARG A 114 22.16 6.54 -8.49
C ARG A 114 22.42 7.84 -7.71
N GLY A 115 21.39 8.61 -7.41
CA GLY A 115 21.49 9.82 -6.58
C GLY A 115 21.96 9.51 -5.17
N VAL A 116 21.37 8.48 -4.54
CA VAL A 116 21.78 7.98 -3.22
C VAL A 116 23.23 7.51 -3.25
N ALA A 117 23.62 6.68 -4.20
CA ALA A 117 25.00 6.19 -4.33
C ALA A 117 26.01 7.33 -4.47
N LYS A 118 25.69 8.37 -5.26
CA LYS A 118 26.56 9.56 -5.41
C LYS A 118 26.63 10.43 -4.15
N SER A 119 25.63 10.34 -3.29
CA SER A 119 25.46 11.22 -2.13
C SER A 119 25.70 10.51 -0.79
N GLU A 120 26.17 9.26 -0.82
CA GLU A 120 26.27 8.37 0.34
C GLU A 120 27.03 9.03 1.50
N ALA A 121 28.16 9.67 1.22
CA ALA A 121 28.95 10.37 2.24
C ALA A 121 28.19 11.53 2.91
N LEU A 122 27.39 12.28 2.14
CA LEU A 122 26.58 13.39 2.65
C LEU A 122 25.38 12.87 3.43
N ILE A 123 24.68 11.84 2.91
CA ILE A 123 23.57 11.17 3.59
C ILE A 123 24.05 10.57 4.90
N GLY A 124 25.17 9.85 4.91
CA GLY A 124 25.75 9.25 6.12
C GLY A 124 26.13 10.30 7.17
N LYS A 125 26.77 11.40 6.74
CA LYS A 125 27.10 12.52 7.63
C LYS A 125 25.85 13.17 8.23
N GLU A 126 24.80 13.37 7.45
CA GLU A 126 23.54 13.96 7.92
C GLU A 126 22.79 12.99 8.85
N SER A 127 22.70 11.71 8.49
CA SER A 127 22.14 10.65 9.34
C SER A 127 22.82 10.60 10.70
N ALA A 128 24.17 10.64 10.73
CA ALA A 128 24.94 10.67 11.97
C ALA A 128 24.65 11.92 12.82
N ARG A 129 24.57 13.11 12.20
CA ARG A 129 24.20 14.36 12.91
C ARG A 129 22.81 14.29 13.53
N ARG A 130 21.84 13.77 12.78
CA ARG A 130 20.46 13.61 13.27
C ARG A 130 20.38 12.63 14.44
N TYR A 131 21.05 11.49 14.31
CA TYR A 131 21.09 10.48 15.36
C TYR A 131 21.82 10.96 16.61
N ALA A 132 22.93 11.68 16.45
CA ALA A 132 23.72 12.23 17.56
C ALA A 132 23.06 13.47 18.23
N GLY A 133 21.84 13.84 17.86
CA GLY A 133 21.13 14.97 18.46
C GLY A 133 21.71 16.34 18.10
N PHE A 134 22.50 16.44 17.03
CA PHE A 134 23.16 17.69 16.60
C PHE A 134 22.15 18.83 16.33
N TYR A 135 20.91 18.49 16.00
CA TYR A 135 19.81 19.43 15.75
C TYR A 135 18.76 19.46 16.88
N GLY A 136 19.12 18.99 18.08
CA GLY A 136 18.21 18.82 19.20
C GLY A 136 17.48 17.46 19.19
N PRO A 137 16.67 17.18 20.23
CA PRO A 137 15.94 15.92 20.34
C PRO A 137 14.92 15.80 19.21
N ARG A 138 15.10 14.80 18.34
CA ARG A 138 14.14 14.44 17.29
C ARG A 138 13.72 12.99 17.44
N CYS A 139 12.42 12.73 17.39
CA CYS A 139 11.89 11.38 17.33
C CYS A 139 12.24 10.79 15.95
N ALA A 140 13.21 9.88 15.89
CA ALA A 140 13.39 9.03 14.72
C ALA A 140 12.32 7.93 14.78
N VAL A 141 11.21 8.13 14.08
CA VAL A 141 10.13 7.14 13.99
C VAL A 141 9.97 6.76 12.53
N ASP A 142 10.49 5.57 12.21
CA ASP A 142 10.02 4.62 11.21
C ASP A 142 11.20 3.69 10.88
N PHE A 143 11.33 2.63 11.67
CA PHE A 143 12.15 1.49 11.30
C PHE A 143 11.28 0.60 10.44
N THR A 144 11.37 0.72 9.12
CA THR A 144 10.88 -0.33 8.22
C THR A 144 11.60 -1.61 8.63
N GLY A 145 10.87 -2.58 9.16
CA GLY A 145 11.44 -3.85 9.61
C GLY A 145 12.07 -4.58 8.44
N ILE A 146 13.38 -4.42 8.26
CA ILE A 146 14.19 -5.28 7.40
C ILE A 146 14.14 -6.67 8.05
N PRO A 147 13.66 -7.72 7.37
CA PRO A 147 13.66 -9.06 7.95
C PRO A 147 15.11 -9.49 8.25
N GLN A 148 15.34 -9.97 9.47
CA GLN A 148 16.51 -10.78 9.82
C GLN A 148 16.30 -12.22 9.38
#